data_AF-A0A1H3XMH7-F1
#
_entry.id   AF-A0A1H3XMH7-F1
#
_cell.length_a   1.000
_cell.length_b   1.000
_cell.length_c   1.000
_cell.angle_alpha   90.00
_cell.angle_beta   90.00
_cell.angle_gamma   90.00
#
_symmetry.space_group_name_H-M   'P 1'
#
loop_
_entity.id
_entity.type
_entity.pdbx_description
1 polymer ?
#
loop_
_entity_poly.entity_id
_entity_poly.type
_entity_poly.pdbx_seq_one_letter_code
_entity_poly.pdbx_strand_id
1 'polypeptide(L)'
;MNKVKMIFTQTIMISSVMLFAFGIMALKERIFHGTQTIEWPWYMPLAVVFTGFVCALPTFLVTSLDGISRRELRLRILLHFLLLGGIVSLCGYLLGWYATPKGWAEVLVIYVLIYAFVWLATIWLAKSDEKKINRAIRDIQDRE
;
A
#
# COMPACT_ATOMS: atom_id res chain seq x y z
N MET A 1 -12.98 11.14 6.52
CA MET A 1 -11.57 11.34 6.94
C MET A 1 -10.96 12.48 6.11
N ASN A 2 -10.15 13.37 6.68
CA ASN A 2 -9.58 14.49 5.92
C ASN A 2 -8.63 13.97 4.81
N LYS A 3 -8.63 14.59 3.62
CA LYS A 3 -7.90 14.09 2.43
C LYS A 3 -6.41 13.88 2.68
N VAL A 4 -5.78 14.82 3.39
CA VAL A 4 -4.36 14.75 3.79
C VAL A 4 -4.09 13.59 4.74
N LYS A 5 -5.00 13.36 5.71
CA LYS A 5 -4.88 12.26 6.68
C LYS A 5 -4.90 10.90 5.97
N MET A 6 -5.73 10.76 4.93
CA MET A 6 -5.80 9.54 4.13
C MET A 6 -4.49 9.25 3.38
N ILE A 7 -3.91 10.25 2.72
CA ILE A 7 -2.62 10.10 2.02
C ILE A 7 -1.53 9.70 3.00
N PHE A 8 -1.46 10.37 4.16
CA PHE A 8 -0.45 10.08 5.16
C PHE A 8 -0.60 8.66 5.72
N THR A 9 -1.83 8.26 6.06
CA THR A 9 -2.12 6.89 6.54
C THR A 9 -1.80 5.83 5.48
N GLN A 10 -2.17 6.04 4.21
CA GLN A 10 -1.86 5.09 3.13
C GLN A 10 -0.36 5.01 2.84
N THR A 11 0.32 6.16 2.79
CA THR A 11 1.77 6.21 2.59
C THR A 11 2.50 5.43 3.69
N ILE A 12 2.13 5.65 4.96
CA ILE A 12 2.71 4.91 6.09
C ILE A 12 2.42 3.42 5.96
N MET A 13 1.16 3.02 5.71
CA MET A 13 0.80 1.60 5.59
C MET A 13 1.60 0.91 4.47
N ILE A 14 1.65 1.50 3.27
CA ILE A 14 2.39 0.95 2.14
C ILE A 14 3.88 0.83 2.48
N SER A 15 4.46 1.91 3.02
CA SER A 15 5.89 1.94 3.37
C SER A 15 6.25 0.92 4.45
N SER A 16 5.44 0.79 5.50
CA SER A 16 5.65 -0.19 6.57
C SER A 16 5.58 -1.62 6.06
N VAL A 17 4.60 -1.94 5.22
CA VAL A 17 4.46 -3.30 4.66
C VAL A 17 5.60 -3.60 3.68
N MET A 18 6.01 -2.63 2.85
CA MET A 18 7.16 -2.80 1.96
C MET A 18 8.45 -3.04 2.72
N LEU A 19 8.74 -2.24 3.77
CA LEU A 19 9.92 -2.45 4.62
C LEU A 19 9.89 -3.83 5.28
N PHE A 20 8.73 -4.28 5.73
CA PHE A 20 8.56 -5.61 6.30
C PHE A 20 8.79 -6.72 5.24
N ALA A 21 8.26 -6.55 4.03
CA ALA A 21 8.46 -7.49 2.93
C ALA A 21 9.94 -7.59 2.53
N PHE A 22 10.65 -6.46 2.39
CA PHE A 22 12.09 -6.45 2.16
C PHE A 22 12.85 -7.09 3.34
N GLY A 23 12.43 -6.86 4.57
CA GLY A 23 12.99 -7.52 5.75
C GLY A 23 12.85 -9.04 5.72
N ILE A 24 11.68 -9.56 5.34
CA ILE A 24 11.46 -11.01 5.15
C ILE A 24 12.34 -11.57 4.04
N MET A 25 12.48 -10.86 2.91
CA MET A 25 13.34 -11.28 1.81
C MET A 25 14.81 -11.38 2.26
N ALA A 26 15.30 -10.35 2.95
CA ALA A 26 16.66 -10.34 3.49
C ALA A 26 16.88 -11.46 4.52
N LEU A 27 15.87 -11.76 5.35
CA LEU A 27 15.91 -12.86 6.31
C LEU A 27 15.94 -14.23 5.62
N LYS A 28 15.11 -14.43 4.59
CA LYS A 28 15.10 -15.65 3.78
C LYS A 28 16.48 -15.87 3.15
N GLU A 29 17.03 -14.85 2.51
CA GLU A 29 18.33 -14.95 1.85
C GLU A 29 19.44 -15.34 2.84
N ARG A 30 19.44 -14.74 4.04
CA ARG A 30 20.39 -15.10 5.10
C ARG A 30 20.22 -16.55 5.58
N ILE A 31 18.98 -17.01 5.79
CA ILE A 31 18.70 -18.36 6.31
C ILE A 31 19.01 -19.44 5.27
N PHE A 32 18.63 -19.23 4.00
CA PHE A 32 18.73 -20.27 2.96
C PHE A 32 20.03 -20.23 2.16
N HIS A 33 20.70 -19.07 2.06
CA HIS A 33 21.92 -18.91 1.27
C HIS A 33 23.15 -18.56 2.10
N GLY A 34 23.02 -18.36 3.42
CA GLY A 34 24.15 -18.19 4.33
C GLY A 34 24.98 -16.94 4.09
N THR A 35 24.46 -15.97 3.32
CA THR A 35 25.13 -14.71 3.02
C THR A 35 25.27 -13.85 4.28
N GLN A 36 26.49 -13.39 4.56
CA GLN A 36 26.85 -12.66 5.78
C GLN A 36 26.47 -11.16 5.71
N THR A 37 26.27 -10.62 4.51
CA THR A 37 26.03 -9.19 4.29
C THR A 37 24.76 -8.97 3.49
N ILE A 38 23.73 -8.45 4.16
CA ILE A 38 22.59 -7.83 3.51
C ILE A 38 23.11 -6.52 2.92
N GLU A 39 23.40 -6.48 1.61
CA GLU A 39 23.75 -5.23 0.93
C GLU A 39 22.48 -4.39 0.73
N TRP A 40 22.03 -3.76 1.80
CA TRP A 40 20.97 -2.76 1.73
C TRP A 40 21.59 -1.39 1.48
N PRO A 41 21.29 -0.76 0.33
CA PRO A 41 21.70 0.61 0.12
C PRO A 41 21.10 1.51 1.19
N TRP A 42 21.88 2.47 1.69
CA TRP A 42 21.43 3.41 2.72
C TRP A 42 20.17 4.20 2.30
N TYR A 43 19.97 4.37 0.99
CA TYR A 43 18.82 5.09 0.43
C TYR A 43 17.57 4.22 0.33
N MET A 44 17.64 2.90 0.56
CA MET A 44 16.53 1.96 0.40
C MET A 44 15.29 2.33 1.23
N PRO A 45 15.40 2.69 2.53
CA PRO A 45 14.22 3.11 3.30
C PRO A 45 13.58 4.39 2.75
N LEU A 46 14.38 5.36 2.31
CA LEU A 46 13.88 6.60 1.71
C LEU A 46 13.20 6.33 0.37
N ALA A 47 13.75 5.44 -0.43
CA ALA A 47 13.19 5.00 -1.70
C ALA A 47 11.84 4.29 -1.52
N VAL A 48 11.70 3.48 -0.47
CA VAL A 48 10.42 2.84 -0.11
C VAL A 48 9.38 3.87 0.30
N VAL A 49 9.75 4.84 1.14
CA VAL A 49 8.83 5.92 1.56
C VAL A 49 8.41 6.78 0.37
N PHE A 50 9.34 7.14 -0.51
CA PHE A 50 9.05 7.88 -1.73
C PHE A 50 8.10 7.11 -2.65
N THR A 51 8.37 5.82 -2.88
CA THR A 51 7.50 4.97 -3.70
C THR A 51 6.12 4.83 -3.07
N GLY A 52 6.04 4.66 -1.75
CA GLY A 52 4.77 4.63 -1.00
C GLY A 52 3.96 5.92 -1.16
N PHE A 53 4.64 7.07 -1.15
CA PHE A 53 4.00 8.37 -1.37
C PHE A 53 3.47 8.51 -2.79
N VAL A 54 4.28 8.16 -3.80
CA VAL A 54 3.85 8.20 -5.21
C VAL A 54 2.67 7.25 -5.45
N CYS A 55 2.66 6.09 -4.79
CA CYS A 55 1.53 5.14 -4.85
C CYS A 55 0.25 5.69 -4.17
N ALA A 56 0.36 6.55 -3.15
CA ALA A 56 -0.81 7.13 -2.50
C ALA A 56 -1.52 8.20 -3.37
N LEU A 57 -0.82 8.83 -4.33
CA LEU A 57 -1.38 9.87 -5.20
C LEU A 57 -2.50 9.36 -6.13
N PRO A 58 -2.34 8.24 -6.86
CA PRO A 58 -3.42 7.61 -7.62
C PRO A 58 -4.70 7.36 -6.83
N THR A 59 -4.58 6.99 -5.55
CA THR A 59 -5.74 6.68 -4.71
C THR A 59 -6.65 7.89 -4.55
N PHE A 60 -6.07 9.09 -4.49
CA PHE A 60 -6.84 10.34 -4.44
C PHE A 60 -7.72 10.53 -5.67
N LEU A 61 -7.18 10.31 -6.87
CA LEU A 61 -7.91 10.51 -8.13
C LEU A 61 -9.11 9.55 -8.27
N VAL A 62 -9.02 8.37 -7.64
CA VAL A 62 -10.01 7.31 -7.78
C VAL A 62 -11.14 7.39 -6.73
N THR A 63 -10.91 8.04 -5.58
CA THR A 63 -11.83 8.05 -4.42
C THR A 63 -13.00 9.05 -4.53
N SER A 64 -13.28 9.64 -5.70
CA SER A 64 -14.55 10.34 -5.92
C SER A 64 -15.68 9.31 -6.02
N LEU A 65 -16.32 9.01 -4.89
CA LEU A 65 -17.24 7.87 -4.71
C LEU A 65 -18.73 8.21 -4.88
N ASP A 66 -19.09 9.44 -5.22
CA ASP A 66 -20.49 9.84 -5.26
C ASP A 66 -21.20 9.32 -6.53
N GLY A 67 -22.15 8.39 -6.33
CA GLY A 67 -23.16 8.01 -7.34
C GLY A 67 -22.78 6.95 -8.39
N ILE A 68 -21.66 6.23 -8.20
CA ILE A 68 -21.09 5.37 -9.25
C ILE A 68 -21.71 3.96 -9.30
N SER A 69 -21.97 3.43 -10.50
CA SER A 69 -22.49 2.07 -10.71
C SER A 69 -21.49 0.97 -10.29
N ARG A 70 -21.98 -0.22 -9.87
CA ARG A 70 -21.11 -1.35 -9.47
C ARG A 70 -20.10 -1.77 -10.56
N ARG A 71 -20.42 -1.54 -11.84
CA ARG A 71 -19.52 -1.87 -12.97
C ARG A 71 -18.37 -0.87 -13.07
N GLU A 72 -18.67 0.41 -12.93
CA GLU A 72 -17.67 1.46 -12.95
C GLU A 72 -16.76 1.42 -11.72
N LEU A 73 -17.29 1.04 -10.54
CA LEU A 73 -16.48 0.79 -9.35
C LEU A 73 -15.43 -0.32 -9.61
N ARG A 74 -15.83 -1.44 -10.21
CA ARG A 74 -14.89 -2.52 -10.56
C ARG A 74 -13.83 -2.09 -11.57
N LEU A 75 -14.23 -1.32 -12.59
CA LEU A 75 -13.30 -0.79 -13.59
C LEU A 75 -12.29 0.18 -12.96
N ARG A 76 -12.74 1.06 -12.06
CA ARG A 76 -11.86 1.98 -11.33
C ARG A 76 -10.88 1.25 -10.43
N ILE A 77 -11.32 0.22 -9.71
CA ILE A 77 -10.42 -0.62 -8.89
C ILE A 77 -9.37 -1.30 -9.78
N LEU A 78 -9.78 -1.82 -10.94
CA LEU A 78 -8.86 -2.45 -11.88
C LEU A 78 -7.84 -1.44 -12.46
N LEU A 79 -8.30 -0.26 -12.86
CA LEU A 79 -7.43 0.82 -13.34
C LEU A 79 -6.48 1.30 -12.26
N HIS A 80 -6.95 1.44 -11.02
CA HIS A 80 -6.13 1.81 -9.88
C HIS A 80 -5.03 0.78 -9.62
N PHE A 81 -5.38 -0.50 -9.67
CA PHE A 81 -4.43 -1.61 -9.55
C PHE A 81 -3.38 -1.59 -10.67
N LEU A 82 -3.80 -1.44 -11.93
CA LEU A 82 -2.87 -1.36 -13.05
C LEU A 82 -1.94 -0.14 -12.97
N LEU A 83 -2.47 1.02 -12.58
CA LEU A 83 -1.71 2.26 -12.42
C LEU A 83 -0.66 2.13 -11.31
N LEU A 84 -1.05 1.57 -10.17
CA LEU A 84 -0.13 1.31 -9.06
C LEU A 84 0.94 0.28 -9.44
N GLY A 85 0.57 -0.82 -10.10
CA GLY A 85 1.52 -1.83 -10.58
C GLY A 85 2.53 -1.23 -11.56
N GLY A 86 2.09 -0.30 -12.42
CA GLY A 86 2.95 0.47 -13.31
C GLY A 86 3.93 1.37 -12.56
N ILE A 87 3.46 2.10 -11.55
CA ILE A 87 4.29 2.97 -10.70
C ILE A 87 5.34 2.14 -9.95
N VAL A 88 4.93 1.05 -9.30
CA VAL A 88 5.84 0.19 -8.53
C VAL A 88 6.88 -0.47 -9.44
N SER A 89 6.48 -0.89 -10.65
CA SER A 89 7.43 -1.42 -11.64
C SER A 89 8.41 -0.33 -12.08
N LEU A 90 7.93 0.86 -12.42
CA LEU A 90 8.79 1.96 -12.86
C LEU A 90 9.76 2.41 -11.77
N CYS A 91 9.27 2.58 -10.54
CA CYS A 91 10.09 2.91 -9.38
C CYS A 91 11.10 1.80 -9.09
N GLY A 92 10.69 0.53 -9.12
CA GLY A 92 11.58 -0.60 -8.91
C GLY A 92 12.68 -0.70 -9.96
N TYR A 93 12.38 -0.39 -11.23
CA TYR A 93 13.38 -0.31 -12.29
C TYR A 93 14.36 0.86 -12.09
N LEU A 94 13.85 2.06 -11.82
CA LEU A 94 14.66 3.27 -11.62
C LEU A 94 15.56 3.19 -10.38
N LEU A 95 15.09 2.51 -9.33
CA LEU A 95 15.77 2.35 -8.05
C LEU A 95 16.60 1.05 -7.97
N GLY A 96 16.64 0.26 -9.05
CA GLY A 96 17.48 -0.93 -9.14
C GLY A 96 17.03 -2.11 -8.26
N TRP A 97 15.73 -2.24 -7.96
CA TRP A 97 15.20 -3.35 -7.14
C TRP A 97 15.24 -4.70 -7.86
N TYR A 98 15.29 -4.69 -9.20
CA TYR A 98 15.44 -5.88 -10.01
C TYR A 98 16.23 -5.57 -11.29
N ALA A 99 17.10 -6.49 -11.68
CA ALA A 99 17.85 -6.41 -12.95
C ALA A 99 17.42 -7.47 -13.97
N THR A 100 16.57 -8.43 -13.57
CA THR A 100 16.12 -9.54 -14.41
C THR A 100 14.60 -9.64 -14.46
N PRO A 101 14.02 -10.21 -15.54
CA PRO A 101 12.57 -10.46 -15.62
C PRO A 101 12.04 -11.34 -14.48
N LYS A 102 12.87 -12.24 -13.94
CA LYS A 102 12.51 -13.07 -12.78
C LYS A 102 12.36 -12.22 -11.52
N GLY A 103 13.31 -11.32 -11.24
CA GLY A 103 13.21 -10.39 -10.11
C GLY A 103 12.01 -9.43 -10.24
N TRP A 104 11.68 -9.00 -11.46
CA TRP A 104 10.47 -8.21 -11.71
C TRP A 104 9.19 -8.98 -11.34
N ALA A 105 9.09 -10.26 -11.70
CA ALA A 105 7.96 -11.10 -11.35
C ALA A 105 7.80 -11.26 -9.83
N GLU A 106 8.91 -11.42 -9.09
CA GLU A 106 8.90 -11.45 -7.62
C GLU A 106 8.36 -10.14 -7.03
N VAL A 107 8.84 -8.99 -7.51
CA VAL A 107 8.35 -7.67 -7.09
C VAL A 107 6.86 -7.50 -7.37
N LEU A 108 6.37 -7.99 -8.51
CA LEU A 108 4.94 -7.97 -8.82
C LEU A 108 4.12 -8.83 -7.85
N VAL A 109 4.58 -10.04 -7.51
CA VAL A 109 3.89 -10.90 -6.54
C VAL A 109 3.78 -10.20 -5.19
N ILE A 110 4.89 -9.60 -4.73
CA ILE A 110 4.90 -8.82 -3.49
C ILE A 110 3.93 -7.65 -3.59
N TYR A 111 3.94 -6.90 -4.69
CA TYR A 111 3.00 -5.81 -4.93
C TYR A 111 1.54 -6.26 -4.79
N VAL A 112 1.14 -7.40 -5.39
CA VAL A 112 -0.24 -7.90 -5.27
C VAL A 112 -0.60 -8.22 -3.81
N LEU A 113 0.31 -8.84 -3.06
CA LEU A 113 0.11 -9.15 -1.65
C LEU A 113 -0.06 -7.88 -0.80
N ILE A 114 0.82 -6.89 -1.02
CA ILE A 114 0.75 -5.59 -0.32
C ILE A 114 -0.56 -4.88 -0.66
N TYR A 115 -0.94 -4.87 -1.94
CA TYR A 115 -2.17 -4.24 -2.39
C TYR A 115 -3.40 -4.85 -1.73
N ALA A 116 -3.50 -6.19 -1.69
CA ALA A 116 -4.58 -6.89 -1.02
C ALA A 116 -4.62 -6.58 0.49
N PHE A 117 -3.46 -6.59 1.16
CA PHE A 117 -3.37 -6.29 2.59
C PHE A 117 -3.79 -4.85 2.90
N VAL A 118 -3.29 -3.86 2.14
CA VAL A 118 -3.62 -2.45 2.33
C VAL A 118 -5.11 -2.20 2.09
N TRP A 119 -5.72 -2.86 1.10
CA TRP A 119 -7.16 -2.79 0.87
C TRP A 119 -7.97 -3.36 2.04
N LEU A 120 -7.60 -4.53 2.56
CA LEU A 120 -8.27 -5.13 3.72
C LEU A 120 -8.14 -4.25 4.96
N ALA A 121 -6.94 -3.72 5.23
CA ALA A 121 -6.71 -2.79 6.33
C ALA A 121 -7.54 -1.50 6.17
N THR A 122 -7.64 -0.97 4.96
CA THR A 122 -8.43 0.25 4.68
C THR A 122 -9.92 0.02 4.92
N ILE A 123 -10.48 -1.10 4.46
CA ILE A 123 -11.87 -1.48 4.73
C ILE A 123 -12.09 -1.66 6.24
N TRP A 124 -11.15 -2.29 6.93
CA TRP A 124 -11.25 -2.52 8.37
C TRP A 124 -11.23 -1.22 9.18
N LEU A 125 -10.33 -0.29 8.83
CA LEU A 125 -10.27 1.05 9.43
C LEU A 125 -11.57 1.83 9.18
N ALA A 126 -12.09 1.80 7.95
CA ALA A 126 -13.36 2.45 7.62
C ALA A 126 -14.53 1.90 8.47
N LYS A 127 -14.61 0.57 8.63
CA LYS A 127 -15.65 -0.08 9.46
C LYS A 127 -15.48 0.24 10.94
N SER A 128 -14.25 0.40 11.42
CA SER A 128 -13.96 0.79 12.80
C SER A 128 -14.38 2.24 13.07
N ASP A 129 -14.08 3.15 12.14
CA ASP A 129 -14.46 4.56 12.23
C ASP A 129 -16.00 4.72 12.24
N GLU A 130 -16.70 4.00 11.37
CA GLU A 130 -18.17 3.98 11.35
C GLU A 130 -18.76 3.55 12.70
N LYS A 131 -18.24 2.45 13.28
CA LYS A 131 -18.66 1.99 14.61
C LYS A 131 -18.40 3.03 15.70
N LYS A 132 -17.28 3.75 15.63
CA LYS A 132 -16.93 4.78 16.61
C LYS A 132 -17.86 5.98 16.51
N ILE A 133 -18.20 6.41 15.30
CA ILE A 133 -19.15 7.49 15.05
C ILE A 133 -20.55 7.10 15.56
N ASN A 134 -21.04 5.90 15.20
CA ASN A 134 -22.36 5.44 15.64
C ASN A 134 -22.45 5.32 17.17
N ARG A 135 -21.37 4.90 17.85
CA ARG A 135 -21.32 4.90 19.33
C ARG A 135 -21.36 6.31 19.90
N ALA A 136 -20.63 7.26 19.31
CA ALA A 136 -20.63 8.64 19.77
C ALA A 136 -22.01 9.30 19.60
N ILE A 137 -22.71 9.04 18.49
CA ILE A 137 -24.09 9.51 18.27
C ILE A 137 -25.03 8.93 19.33
N ARG A 138 -24.93 7.62 19.60
CA ARG A 138 -25.77 6.96 20.62
C ARG A 138 -25.50 7.50 22.03
N ASP A 139 -24.25 7.75 22.39
CA ASP A 139 -23.90 8.35 23.70
C ASP A 139 -24.44 9.78 23.86
N ILE A 140 -24.62 10.54 22.76
CA ILE A 140 -25.27 11.85 22.81
C ILE A 140 -26.78 11.70 22.98
N GLN A 141 -27.42 10.78 22.24
CA GLN A 141 -28.86 10.52 22.37
C GLN A 141 -29.24 9.96 23.74
N ASP A 142 -28.41 9.10 24.34
CA ASP A 142 -28.68 8.50 25.65
C ASP A 142 -28.47 9.52 26.81
N ARG A 143 -27.90 10.71 26.54
CA ARG A 143 -27.68 11.80 27.52
C ARG A 143 -28.75 12.89 27.50
N GLU A 144 -29.64 12.90 26.50
CA GLU A 144 -30.86 13.72 26.45
C GLU A 144 -32.07 12.97 27.02
#